data_AF-A9V1N8-F1
#
_entry.id   AF-A9V1N8-F1
#
_cell.length_a   1.000
_cell.length_b   1.000
_cell.length_c   1.000
_cell.angle_alpha   90.00
_cell.angle_beta   90.00
_cell.angle_gamma   90.00
#
_symmetry.space_group_name_H-M   'P 1'
#
loop_
_entity.id
_entity.type
_entity.pdbx_description
1 polymer ?
#
loop_
_entity_poly.entity_id
_entity_poly.type
_entity_poly.pdbx_seq_one_letter_code
_entity_poly.pdbx_strand_id
1 'polypeptide(L)'
;MSDFEDDDHGPSIGTYHGDRHPDTGARHGKGVANLPNGDKYEGQYQDGQRHGKGIYKFKSGARYDGEYMNGRKHGQGTFWYPDGAVYEGTWVDDVRSGHGKYTYPNGDCYEGEWLSGVKEGKGAYTYGATGIKYVGTWAKGVKSGEGTIEYAGMTYTGGFTDDQPLGAGVFKFAAGYQQPGEYVVSTDAGADAAEDEVRPITKWVGQLLATAAT
;
A
#
# COMPACT_ATOMS: atom_id res chain seq x y z
N MET A 1 6.36 60.93 18.33
CA MET A 1 7.07 59.85 19.01
C MET A 1 6.06 59.05 19.80
N SER A 2 5.70 57.88 19.29
CA SER A 2 5.29 56.70 20.07
C SER A 2 5.11 55.59 19.05
N ASP A 3 6.24 54.97 18.70
CA ASP A 3 6.27 53.63 18.12
C ASP A 3 5.52 52.69 19.07
N PHE A 4 4.44 52.11 18.58
CA PHE A 4 3.92 50.86 19.11
C PHE A 4 4.19 49.83 18.03
N GLU A 5 5.37 49.23 18.11
CA GLU A 5 5.68 48.00 17.41
C GLU A 5 4.85 46.90 18.07
N ASP A 6 3.68 46.60 17.49
CA ASP A 6 2.93 45.37 17.78
C ASP A 6 3.71 44.19 17.19
N ASP A 7 4.73 43.75 17.92
CA ASP A 7 5.52 42.57 17.62
C ASP A 7 4.80 41.30 18.16
N ASP A 8 3.56 41.06 17.70
CA ASP A 8 2.83 39.83 17.95
C ASP A 8 3.22 38.78 16.89
N HIS A 9 4.43 38.24 17.03
CA HIS A 9 4.86 37.07 16.29
C HIS A 9 4.45 35.79 17.02
N GLY A 10 3.13 35.56 17.09
CA GLY A 10 2.59 34.20 17.22
C GLY A 10 3.22 33.29 16.16
N PRO A 11 3.29 31.96 16.39
CA PRO A 11 3.96 31.04 15.47
C PRO A 11 3.42 31.27 14.06
N SER A 12 4.31 31.75 13.17
CA SER A 12 3.97 32.06 11.78
C SER A 12 3.17 30.89 11.22
N ILE A 13 1.96 31.15 10.70
CA ILE A 13 1.10 30.12 10.09
C ILE A 13 1.46 29.84 8.62
N GLY A 14 2.62 30.36 8.19
CA GLY A 14 3.09 30.35 6.81
C GLY A 14 2.47 31.46 5.97
N THR A 15 2.83 31.53 4.69
CA THR A 15 2.21 32.44 3.73
C THR A 15 1.06 31.77 3.01
N TYR A 16 0.00 32.52 2.69
CA TYR A 16 -1.15 32.02 1.94
C TYR A 16 -1.61 33.05 0.91
N HIS A 17 -1.73 32.60 -0.33
CA HIS A 17 -2.28 33.36 -1.45
C HIS A 17 -3.46 32.58 -2.05
N GLY A 18 -4.66 33.12 -1.98
CA GLY A 18 -5.87 32.44 -2.44
C GLY A 18 -7.14 33.10 -1.94
N ASP A 19 -8.28 32.48 -2.24
CA ASP A 19 -9.58 32.98 -1.83
C ASP A 19 -9.73 32.92 -0.29
N ARG A 20 -10.55 33.82 0.24
CA ARG A 20 -10.84 33.88 1.67
C ARG A 20 -12.33 34.00 1.89
N HIS A 21 -12.81 33.42 2.98
CA HIS A 21 -14.18 33.60 3.41
C HIS A 21 -14.42 35.09 3.72
N PRO A 22 -15.49 35.72 3.19
CA PRO A 22 -15.70 37.16 3.32
C PRO A 22 -15.85 37.61 4.77
N ASP A 23 -16.56 36.84 5.60
CA ASP A 23 -16.83 37.24 7.00
C ASP A 23 -15.70 36.90 7.98
N THR A 24 -15.11 35.70 7.86
CA THR A 24 -14.12 35.22 8.84
C THR A 24 -12.67 35.48 8.42
N GLY A 25 -12.42 35.81 7.15
CA GLY A 25 -11.08 35.90 6.58
C GLY A 25 -10.34 34.56 6.49
N ALA A 26 -10.98 33.43 6.86
CA ALA A 26 -10.38 32.10 6.81
C ALA A 26 -10.05 31.68 5.37
N ARG A 27 -9.05 30.80 5.20
CA ARG A 27 -8.70 30.23 3.88
C ARG A 27 -9.93 29.51 3.31
N HIS A 28 -10.30 29.81 2.07
CA HIS A 28 -11.46 29.23 1.41
C HIS A 28 -11.18 29.12 -0.10
N GLY A 29 -11.99 28.39 -0.87
CA GLY A 29 -11.82 28.33 -2.32
C GLY A 29 -10.46 27.77 -2.73
N LYS A 30 -9.81 28.33 -3.75
CA LYS A 30 -8.49 27.86 -4.20
C LYS A 30 -7.37 28.72 -3.61
N GLY A 31 -6.26 28.10 -3.24
CA GLY A 31 -5.08 28.83 -2.82
C GLY A 31 -3.81 28.03 -2.70
N VAL A 32 -2.72 28.74 -2.45
CA VAL A 32 -1.37 28.23 -2.26
C VAL A 32 -0.89 28.64 -0.87
N ALA A 33 -0.51 27.65 -0.06
CA ALA A 33 0.09 27.85 1.26
C ALA A 33 1.55 27.38 1.26
N ASN A 34 2.47 28.24 1.71
CA ASN A 34 3.81 27.82 2.12
C ASN A 34 3.82 27.70 3.63
N LEU A 35 4.02 26.49 4.13
CA LEU A 35 3.88 26.17 5.54
C LEU A 35 5.19 26.44 6.31
N PRO A 36 5.13 26.71 7.62
CA PRO A 36 6.31 27.05 8.43
C PRO A 36 7.36 25.94 8.47
N ASN A 37 6.93 24.69 8.33
CA ASN A 37 7.80 23.52 8.26
C ASN A 37 8.53 23.37 6.89
N GLY A 38 8.26 24.27 5.93
CA GLY A 38 8.80 24.25 4.58
C GLY A 38 8.00 23.40 3.59
N ASP A 39 6.88 22.81 4.02
CA ASP A 39 5.97 22.14 3.12
C ASP A 39 5.18 23.16 2.28
N LYS A 40 4.62 22.70 1.16
CA LYS A 40 3.76 23.51 0.30
C LYS A 40 2.46 22.77 0.02
N TYR A 41 1.34 23.49 0.13
CA TYR A 41 0.05 23.00 -0.34
C TYR A 41 -0.51 23.93 -1.41
N GLU A 42 -1.09 23.33 -2.45
CA GLU A 42 -1.79 24.03 -3.51
C GLU A 42 -3.09 23.28 -3.77
N GLY A 43 -4.23 23.91 -3.53
CA GLY A 43 -5.50 23.24 -3.65
C GLY A 43 -6.67 23.99 -3.04
N GLN A 44 -7.73 23.24 -2.80
CA GLN A 44 -8.98 23.74 -2.28
C GLN A 44 -8.97 23.81 -0.75
N TYR A 45 -9.61 24.85 -0.22
CA TYR A 45 -9.82 25.09 1.20
C TYR A 45 -11.29 25.29 1.49
N GLN A 46 -11.73 24.82 2.65
CA GLN A 46 -13.04 25.14 3.23
C GLN A 46 -12.82 25.48 4.71
N ASP A 47 -13.20 26.69 5.08
CA ASP A 47 -13.18 27.22 6.45
C ASP A 47 -11.85 26.97 7.18
N GLY A 48 -10.75 27.33 6.51
CA GLY A 48 -9.39 27.21 7.03
C GLY A 48 -8.75 25.83 6.84
N GLN A 49 -9.51 24.81 6.47
CA GLN A 49 -9.03 23.43 6.31
C GLN A 49 -8.84 23.06 4.85
N ARG A 50 -7.87 22.19 4.55
CA ARG A 50 -7.76 21.59 3.21
C ARG A 50 -9.01 20.77 2.94
N HIS A 51 -9.62 20.94 1.77
CA HIS A 51 -10.85 20.25 1.41
C HIS A 51 -10.89 20.09 -0.11
N GLY A 52 -11.51 19.03 -0.64
CA GLY A 52 -11.54 18.77 -2.07
C GLY A 52 -10.14 18.47 -2.64
N LYS A 53 -9.88 18.85 -3.89
CA LYS A 53 -8.62 18.47 -4.57
C LYS A 53 -7.45 19.36 -4.18
N GLY A 54 -6.27 18.76 -3.98
CA GLY A 54 -5.03 19.51 -3.77
C GLY A 54 -3.77 18.67 -3.88
N ILE A 55 -2.65 19.39 -4.01
CA ILE A 55 -1.31 18.86 -4.08
C ILE A 55 -0.56 19.32 -2.84
N TYR A 56 -0.02 18.37 -2.09
CA TYR A 56 0.85 18.63 -0.95
C TYR A 56 2.26 18.15 -1.24
N LYS A 57 3.22 19.06 -1.19
CA LYS A 57 4.65 18.78 -1.38
C LYS A 57 5.33 18.90 -0.03
N PHE A 58 5.89 17.80 0.44
CA PHE A 58 6.60 17.76 1.71
C PHE A 58 8.05 18.20 1.50
N LYS A 59 8.62 18.93 2.46
CA LYS A 59 10.05 19.27 2.48
C LYS A 59 10.95 18.03 2.44
N SER A 60 10.45 16.90 2.95
CA SER A 60 11.13 15.59 2.91
C SER A 60 11.28 15.00 1.49
N GLY A 61 10.63 15.58 0.48
CA GLY A 61 10.60 15.06 -0.89
C GLY A 61 9.36 14.21 -1.20
N ALA A 62 8.55 13.84 -0.20
CA ALA A 62 7.27 13.20 -0.45
C ALA A 62 6.29 14.13 -1.17
N ARG A 63 5.31 13.56 -1.86
CA ARG A 63 4.22 14.30 -2.49
C ARG A 63 2.90 13.55 -2.33
N TYR A 64 1.82 14.28 -2.10
CA TYR A 64 0.46 13.79 -2.25
C TYR A 64 -0.28 14.61 -3.30
N ASP A 65 -1.03 13.94 -4.16
CA ASP A 65 -1.94 14.53 -5.14
C ASP A 65 -3.27 13.81 -5.02
N GLY A 66 -4.29 14.49 -4.54
CA GLY A 66 -5.56 13.83 -4.29
C GLY A 66 -6.57 14.68 -3.56
N GLU A 67 -7.56 13.99 -3.04
CA GLU A 67 -8.69 14.58 -2.34
C GLU A 67 -8.42 14.75 -0.84
N TYR A 68 -9.03 15.77 -0.27
CA TYR A 68 -8.95 16.13 1.14
C TYR A 68 -10.36 16.32 1.70
N MET A 69 -10.54 15.94 2.97
CA MET A 69 -11.74 16.25 3.74
C MET A 69 -11.30 16.66 5.15
N ASN A 70 -11.73 17.84 5.59
CA ASN A 70 -11.45 18.37 6.93
C ASN A 70 -9.95 18.31 7.29
N GLY A 71 -9.10 18.73 6.35
CA GLY A 71 -7.66 18.78 6.53
C GLY A 71 -6.92 17.47 6.31
N ARG A 72 -7.60 16.33 6.16
CA ARG A 72 -7.01 14.98 6.01
C ARG A 72 -7.12 14.48 4.58
N LYS A 73 -6.18 13.65 4.12
CA LYS A 73 -6.31 12.93 2.84
C LYS A 73 -7.54 12.02 2.91
N HIS A 74 -8.39 12.09 1.91
CA HIS A 74 -9.64 11.35 1.87
C HIS A 74 -10.08 11.18 0.43
N GLY A 75 -10.73 10.08 0.03
CA GLY A 75 -11.11 9.84 -1.37
C GLY A 75 -9.94 9.33 -2.20
N GLN A 76 -9.86 9.64 -3.49
CA GLN A 76 -8.78 9.15 -4.34
C GLN A 76 -7.53 10.01 -4.20
N GLY A 77 -6.35 9.38 -4.22
CA GLY A 77 -5.10 10.10 -4.30
C GLY A 77 -3.86 9.24 -4.53
N THR A 78 -2.83 9.88 -5.06
CA THR A 78 -1.51 9.32 -5.28
C THR A 78 -0.52 9.92 -4.27
N PHE A 79 0.22 9.06 -3.59
CA PHE A 79 1.29 9.45 -2.67
C PHE A 79 2.62 8.89 -3.18
N TRP A 80 3.56 9.78 -3.44
CA TRP A 80 4.95 9.46 -3.74
C TRP A 80 5.77 9.58 -2.47
N TYR A 81 6.38 8.47 -2.06
CA TYR A 81 7.22 8.38 -0.88
C TYR A 81 8.66 8.80 -1.19
N PRO A 82 9.43 9.29 -0.21
CA PRO A 82 10.81 9.72 -0.42
C PRO A 82 11.76 8.59 -0.85
N ASP A 83 11.42 7.34 -0.53
CA ASP A 83 12.17 6.14 -0.91
C ASP A 83 11.92 5.70 -2.36
N GLY A 84 11.03 6.39 -3.08
CA GLY A 84 10.64 6.08 -4.46
C GLY A 84 9.40 5.18 -4.56
N ALA A 85 8.84 4.72 -3.43
CA ALA A 85 7.59 3.99 -3.46
C ALA A 85 6.42 4.90 -3.88
N VAL A 86 5.38 4.31 -4.46
CA VAL A 86 4.19 5.04 -4.89
C VAL A 86 2.95 4.29 -4.46
N TYR A 87 2.01 4.97 -3.82
CA TYR A 87 0.66 4.46 -3.58
C TYR A 87 -0.36 5.24 -4.39
N GLU A 88 -1.24 4.54 -5.10
CA GLU A 88 -2.37 5.08 -5.85
C GLU A 88 -3.64 4.38 -5.36
N GLY A 89 -4.57 5.11 -4.75
CA GLY A 89 -5.80 4.47 -4.29
C GLY A 89 -6.64 5.32 -3.35
N THR A 90 -7.53 4.65 -2.63
CA THR A 90 -8.46 5.29 -1.71
C THR A 90 -7.80 5.61 -0.36
N TRP A 91 -8.13 6.78 0.17
CA TRP A 91 -7.71 7.28 1.47
C TRP A 91 -8.93 7.55 2.34
N VAL A 92 -8.82 7.26 3.63
CA VAL A 92 -9.79 7.62 4.66
C VAL A 92 -9.01 8.14 5.86
N ASP A 93 -9.21 9.43 6.17
CA ASP A 93 -8.61 10.09 7.34
C ASP A 93 -7.08 9.92 7.42
N ASP A 94 -6.38 10.27 6.35
CA ASP A 94 -4.92 10.13 6.19
C ASP A 94 -4.40 8.69 6.08
N VAL A 95 -5.27 7.68 6.11
CA VAL A 95 -4.92 6.26 6.07
C VAL A 95 -5.35 5.61 4.75
N ARG A 96 -4.49 4.79 4.16
CA ARG A 96 -4.82 3.98 2.97
C ARG A 96 -5.94 3.00 3.31
N SER A 97 -6.97 2.95 2.49
CA SER A 97 -8.16 2.14 2.73
C SER A 97 -8.82 1.77 1.39
N GLY A 98 -9.80 0.87 1.35
CA GLY A 98 -10.49 0.52 0.11
C GLY A 98 -9.59 -0.19 -0.89
N HIS A 99 -9.62 0.17 -2.17
CA HIS A 99 -8.72 -0.39 -3.18
C HIS A 99 -7.54 0.55 -3.46
N GLY A 100 -6.37 -0.04 -3.72
CA GLY A 100 -5.20 0.72 -4.13
C GLY A 100 -4.04 -0.15 -4.61
N LYS A 101 -3.14 0.50 -5.34
CA LYS A 101 -1.90 -0.04 -5.88
C LYS A 101 -0.72 0.57 -5.15
N TYR A 102 0.17 -0.26 -4.62
CA TYR A 102 1.43 0.14 -4.03
C TYR A 102 2.58 -0.43 -4.85
N THR A 103 3.36 0.44 -5.48
CA THR A 103 4.57 0.10 -6.21
C THR A 103 5.78 0.36 -5.31
N TYR A 104 6.56 -0.68 -5.07
CA TYR A 104 7.76 -0.63 -4.24
C TYR A 104 8.98 -0.16 -5.05
N PRO A 105 10.02 0.40 -4.40
CA PRO A 105 11.23 0.84 -5.11
C PRO A 105 11.97 -0.28 -5.85
N ASN A 106 11.84 -1.53 -5.38
CA ASN A 106 12.41 -2.71 -6.04
C ASN A 106 11.61 -3.18 -7.27
N GLY A 107 10.53 -2.48 -7.63
CA GLY A 107 9.64 -2.83 -8.74
C GLY A 107 8.53 -3.82 -8.37
N ASP A 108 8.51 -4.35 -7.15
CA ASP A 108 7.38 -5.15 -6.68
C ASP A 108 6.11 -4.28 -6.65
N CYS A 109 4.96 -4.92 -6.80
CA CYS A 109 3.69 -4.23 -6.83
C CYS A 109 2.62 -5.03 -6.08
N TYR A 110 1.92 -4.38 -5.17
CA TYR A 110 0.66 -4.88 -4.61
C TYR A 110 -0.52 -4.10 -5.18
N GLU A 111 -1.55 -4.78 -5.65
CA GLU A 111 -2.80 -4.16 -6.09
C GLU A 111 -3.97 -4.93 -5.48
N GLY A 112 -4.80 -4.26 -4.68
CA GLY A 112 -5.88 -4.93 -3.98
C GLY A 112 -6.51 -4.09 -2.88
N GLU A 113 -7.14 -4.80 -1.95
CA GLU A 113 -7.83 -4.23 -0.80
C GLU A 113 -6.87 -3.79 0.33
N TRP A 114 -7.20 -2.67 0.95
CA TRP A 114 -6.50 -2.06 2.06
C TRP A 114 -7.48 -1.77 3.18
N LEU A 115 -7.10 -2.11 4.40
CA LEU A 115 -7.83 -1.76 5.61
C LEU A 115 -6.86 -1.15 6.62
N SER A 116 -7.14 0.09 7.04
CA SER A 116 -6.35 0.79 8.05
C SER A 116 -4.84 0.80 7.74
N GLY A 117 -4.48 0.98 6.48
CA GLY A 117 -3.08 1.07 6.03
C GLY A 117 -2.41 -0.27 5.75
N VAL A 118 -3.11 -1.39 5.92
CA VAL A 118 -2.59 -2.76 5.80
C VAL A 118 -3.29 -3.49 4.65
N LYS A 119 -2.57 -4.37 3.95
CA LYS A 119 -3.16 -5.25 2.91
C LYS A 119 -4.15 -6.20 3.57
N GLU A 120 -5.38 -6.23 3.07
CA GLU A 120 -6.48 -7.01 3.63
C GLU A 120 -7.36 -7.50 2.47
N GLY A 121 -8.19 -8.53 2.64
CA GLY A 121 -9.15 -8.92 1.60
C GLY A 121 -8.50 -9.49 0.34
N LYS A 122 -9.02 -9.19 -0.85
CA LYS A 122 -8.48 -9.71 -2.12
C LYS A 122 -7.39 -8.81 -2.69
N GLY A 123 -6.32 -9.40 -3.20
CA GLY A 123 -5.25 -8.65 -3.85
C GLY A 123 -4.26 -9.50 -4.62
N ALA A 124 -3.52 -8.83 -5.49
CA ALA A 124 -2.44 -9.38 -6.29
C ALA A 124 -1.09 -8.77 -5.88
N TYR A 125 -0.06 -9.60 -5.75
CA TYR A 125 1.32 -9.17 -5.57
C TYR A 125 2.17 -9.65 -6.71
N THR A 126 2.82 -8.74 -7.44
CA THR A 126 3.74 -9.04 -8.53
C THR A 126 5.16 -8.76 -8.07
N TYR A 127 6.04 -9.74 -8.19
CA TYR A 127 7.47 -9.60 -7.92
C TYR A 127 8.12 -8.95 -9.14
N GLY A 128 8.63 -7.73 -9.00
CA GLY A 128 9.12 -6.92 -10.13
C GLY A 128 10.28 -7.56 -10.86
N ALA A 129 11.21 -8.19 -10.11
CA ALA A 129 12.40 -8.80 -10.67
C ALA A 129 12.13 -10.08 -11.48
N THR A 130 11.09 -10.84 -11.13
CA THR A 130 10.83 -12.17 -11.71
C THR A 130 9.55 -12.23 -12.53
N GLY A 131 8.65 -11.26 -12.37
CA GLY A 131 7.30 -11.30 -12.94
C GLY A 131 6.38 -12.34 -12.31
N ILE A 132 6.84 -13.08 -11.29
CA ILE A 132 6.00 -14.02 -10.54
C ILE A 132 4.86 -13.22 -9.90
N LYS A 133 3.66 -13.76 -9.91
CA LYS A 133 2.47 -13.08 -9.38
C LYS A 133 1.73 -13.98 -8.41
N TYR A 134 1.40 -13.46 -7.24
CA TYR A 134 0.42 -14.06 -6.34
C TYR A 134 -0.93 -13.34 -6.54
N VAL A 135 -2.02 -14.09 -6.61
CA VAL A 135 -3.40 -13.57 -6.59
C VAL A 135 -4.17 -14.35 -5.54
N GLY A 136 -4.68 -13.68 -4.53
CA GLY A 136 -5.38 -14.38 -3.45
C GLY A 136 -5.85 -13.47 -2.34
N THR A 137 -5.98 -14.08 -1.17
CA THR A 137 -6.53 -13.43 0.02
C THR A 137 -5.41 -12.98 0.95
N TRP A 138 -5.58 -11.81 1.55
CA TRP A 138 -4.65 -11.15 2.46
C TRP A 138 -5.36 -10.89 3.78
N ALA A 139 -4.63 -11.10 4.88
CA ALA A 139 -5.12 -10.75 6.21
C ALA A 139 -3.94 -10.16 7.00
N LYS A 140 -4.12 -8.98 7.60
CA LYS A 140 -3.09 -8.32 8.41
C LYS A 140 -1.74 -8.18 7.68
N GLY A 141 -1.77 -7.99 6.37
CA GLY A 141 -0.57 -7.71 5.58
C GLY A 141 0.10 -8.93 4.95
N VAL A 142 -0.33 -10.15 5.29
CA VAL A 142 0.26 -11.41 4.80
C VAL A 142 -0.74 -12.20 3.95
N LYS A 143 -0.25 -13.05 3.05
CA LYS A 143 -1.09 -13.99 2.28
C LYS A 143 -1.73 -14.97 3.26
N SER A 144 -3.05 -15.11 3.19
CA SER A 144 -3.83 -15.91 4.13
C SER A 144 -5.09 -16.43 3.49
N GLY A 145 -5.36 -17.73 3.55
CA GLY A 145 -6.46 -18.38 2.86
C GLY A 145 -6.12 -18.78 1.42
N GLU A 146 -7.13 -18.94 0.57
CA GLU A 146 -6.95 -19.41 -0.81
C GLU A 146 -6.22 -18.38 -1.69
N GLY A 147 -5.29 -18.88 -2.51
CA GLY A 147 -4.56 -18.07 -3.49
C GLY A 147 -3.96 -18.89 -4.62
N THR A 148 -3.45 -18.19 -5.63
CA THR A 148 -2.74 -18.75 -6.78
C THR A 148 -1.42 -18.02 -6.97
N ILE A 149 -0.34 -18.77 -7.15
CA ILE A 149 0.95 -18.25 -7.64
C ILE A 149 1.04 -18.57 -9.13
N GLU A 150 1.25 -17.54 -9.93
CA GLU A 150 1.53 -17.60 -11.36
C GLU A 150 3.04 -17.46 -11.57
N TYR A 151 3.63 -18.50 -12.13
CA TYR A 151 4.96 -18.52 -12.71
C TYR A 151 4.85 -18.36 -14.23
N ALA A 152 5.98 -18.23 -14.93
CA ALA A 152 6.00 -18.19 -16.39
C ALA A 152 5.37 -19.47 -17.00
N GLY A 153 4.08 -19.40 -17.35
CA GLY A 153 3.31 -20.50 -17.93
C GLY A 153 2.89 -21.62 -16.97
N MET A 154 3.13 -21.50 -15.66
CA MET A 154 2.74 -22.50 -14.66
C MET A 154 1.99 -21.83 -13.52
N THR A 155 1.11 -22.56 -12.85
CA THR A 155 0.41 -22.05 -11.67
C THR A 155 0.47 -23.04 -10.51
N TYR A 156 0.51 -22.52 -9.30
CA TYR A 156 0.15 -23.24 -8.09
C TYR A 156 -1.12 -22.62 -7.52
N THR A 157 -2.13 -23.43 -7.17
CA THR A 157 -3.33 -22.97 -6.46
C THR A 157 -3.50 -23.78 -5.18
N GLY A 158 -3.75 -23.10 -4.07
CA GLY A 158 -4.00 -23.74 -2.77
C GLY A 158 -4.09 -22.74 -1.61
N GLY A 159 -4.05 -23.28 -0.39
CA GLY A 159 -4.12 -22.51 0.84
C GLY A 159 -2.79 -21.82 1.21
N PHE A 160 -2.90 -20.68 1.89
CA PHE A 160 -1.78 -19.91 2.43
C PHE A 160 -2.00 -19.59 3.91
N THR A 161 -0.95 -19.60 4.70
CA THR A 161 -0.91 -19.17 6.10
C THR A 161 0.41 -18.46 6.34
N ASP A 162 0.34 -17.22 6.84
CA ASP A 162 1.51 -16.38 7.13
C ASP A 162 2.53 -16.32 5.98
N ASP A 163 2.05 -15.96 4.79
CA ASP A 163 2.80 -15.89 3.52
C ASP A 163 3.27 -17.24 2.94
N GLN A 164 3.16 -18.34 3.68
CA GLN A 164 3.58 -19.68 3.25
C GLN A 164 2.42 -20.47 2.65
N PRO A 165 2.60 -21.18 1.52
CA PRO A 165 1.61 -22.14 1.05
C PRO A 165 1.52 -23.30 2.04
N LEU A 166 0.31 -23.74 2.37
CA LEU A 166 0.05 -24.79 3.35
C LEU A 166 -1.24 -25.56 3.00
N GLY A 167 -1.20 -26.88 3.19
CA GLY A 167 -2.32 -27.77 2.91
C GLY A 167 -2.44 -28.15 1.45
N ALA A 168 -3.60 -28.65 1.06
CA ALA A 168 -3.85 -29.15 -0.28
C ALA A 168 -3.70 -28.06 -1.35
N GLY A 169 -3.18 -28.45 -2.51
CA GLY A 169 -3.07 -27.59 -3.67
C GLY A 169 -2.87 -28.36 -4.97
N VAL A 170 -2.73 -27.62 -6.06
CA VAL A 170 -2.52 -28.18 -7.40
C VAL A 170 -1.50 -27.33 -8.15
N PHE A 171 -0.44 -27.97 -8.66
CA PHE A 171 0.38 -27.39 -9.70
C PHE A 171 -0.21 -27.68 -11.07
N LYS A 172 -0.31 -26.66 -11.92
CA LYS A 172 -0.63 -26.78 -13.34
C LYS A 172 0.58 -26.33 -14.15
N PHE A 173 1.09 -27.21 -15.00
CA PHE A 173 2.27 -26.97 -15.82
C PHE A 173 1.89 -26.40 -17.20
N ALA A 174 2.86 -25.78 -17.89
CA ALA A 174 2.64 -25.14 -19.19
C ALA A 174 2.08 -26.10 -20.26
N ALA A 175 2.44 -27.38 -20.19
CA ALA A 175 1.93 -28.43 -21.07
C ALA A 175 0.50 -28.90 -20.71
N GLY A 176 -0.15 -28.28 -19.73
CA GLY A 176 -1.53 -28.59 -19.31
C GLY A 176 -1.66 -29.69 -18.26
N TYR A 177 -0.57 -30.42 -17.96
CA TYR A 177 -0.55 -31.43 -16.89
C TYR A 177 -0.80 -30.78 -15.52
N GLN A 178 -1.41 -31.55 -14.64
CA GLN A 178 -1.68 -31.14 -13.27
C GLN A 178 -1.10 -32.15 -12.28
N GLN A 179 -0.54 -31.64 -11.19
CA GLN A 179 -0.09 -32.44 -10.06
C GLN A 179 -0.80 -31.96 -8.80
N PRO A 180 -1.81 -32.71 -8.30
CA PRO A 180 -2.34 -32.49 -6.97
C PRO A 180 -1.31 -32.90 -5.91
N GLY A 181 -1.43 -32.33 -4.72
CA GLY A 181 -0.56 -32.62 -3.59
C GLY A 181 -0.85 -31.67 -2.44
N GLU A 182 0.08 -31.55 -1.51
CA GLU A 182 -0.04 -30.67 -0.36
C GLU A 182 1.30 -30.02 0.02
N TYR A 183 1.23 -28.80 0.54
CA TYR A 183 2.34 -28.20 1.27
C TYR A 183 2.24 -28.58 2.75
N VAL A 184 3.31 -29.16 3.29
CA VAL A 184 3.41 -29.52 4.72
C VAL A 184 4.53 -28.74 5.38
N VAL A 185 4.41 -28.49 6.69
CA VAL A 185 5.50 -27.89 7.48
C VAL A 185 6.71 -28.82 7.47
N SER A 186 7.88 -28.28 7.14
CA SER A 186 9.16 -28.97 7.19
C SER A 186 9.94 -28.53 8.44
N THR A 187 10.57 -29.49 9.10
CA THR A 187 11.51 -29.27 10.21
C THR A 187 12.95 -29.07 9.74
N ASP A 188 13.20 -29.20 8.44
CA ASP A 188 14.52 -28.94 7.86
C ASP A 188 14.77 -27.43 7.94
N ALA A 189 15.60 -27.00 8.90
CA ALA A 189 16.07 -25.63 8.97
C ALA A 189 16.73 -25.28 7.63
N GLY A 190 16.19 -24.27 6.93
CA GLY A 190 16.80 -23.79 5.70
C GLY A 190 18.27 -23.45 5.96
N ALA A 191 19.16 -23.83 5.03
CA ALA A 191 20.62 -23.77 5.19
C ALA A 191 21.20 -22.34 5.39
N ASP A 192 20.37 -21.31 5.51
CA ASP A 192 20.73 -19.89 5.67
C ASP A 192 19.92 -19.17 6.77
N ALA A 193 19.28 -19.88 7.70
CA ALA A 193 18.57 -19.24 8.81
C ALA A 193 19.56 -18.81 9.91
N ALA A 194 19.68 -17.49 10.15
CA ALA A 194 20.32 -16.95 11.34
C ALA A 194 19.65 -17.53 12.61
N GLU A 195 20.45 -17.82 13.63
CA GLU A 195 20.08 -18.63 14.81
C GLU A 195 18.86 -18.12 15.62
N ASP A 196 18.36 -16.90 15.38
CA ASP A 196 17.32 -16.26 16.20
C ASP A 196 15.89 -16.28 15.61
N GLU A 197 15.64 -16.77 14.39
CA GLU A 197 14.25 -16.97 13.88
C GLU A 197 14.15 -18.19 12.94
N VAL A 198 14.08 -19.40 13.49
CA VAL A 198 13.70 -20.59 12.69
C VAL A 198 12.19 -20.56 12.44
N ARG A 199 11.75 -19.80 11.44
CA ARG A 199 10.36 -19.90 10.97
C ARG A 199 10.20 -21.23 10.23
N PRO A 200 9.19 -22.05 10.57
CA PRO A 200 8.92 -23.28 9.84
C PRO A 200 8.69 -22.98 8.35
N ILE A 201 9.47 -23.62 7.49
CA ILE A 201 9.28 -23.55 6.03
C ILE A 201 8.31 -24.64 5.58
N THR A 202 7.59 -24.44 4.48
CA THR A 202 6.73 -25.50 3.93
C THR A 202 7.37 -26.18 2.73
N LYS A 203 7.07 -27.46 2.55
CA LYS A 203 7.57 -28.31 1.47
C LYS A 203 6.42 -28.95 0.74
N TRP A 204 6.48 -28.95 -0.59
CA TRP A 204 5.51 -29.62 -1.45
C TRP A 204 5.69 -31.14 -1.43
N VAL A 205 4.58 -31.85 -1.23
CA VAL A 205 4.46 -33.31 -1.33
C VAL A 205 3.43 -33.61 -2.41
N GLY A 206 3.91 -33.98 -3.59
CA GLY A 206 3.04 -34.35 -4.72
C GLY A 206 2.36 -35.69 -4.49
N GLN A 207 1.06 -35.77 -4.77
CA GLN A 207 0.34 -37.02 -4.75
C GLN A 207 0.66 -37.82 -6.01
N LEU A 208 1.12 -39.06 -5.85
CA LEU A 208 1.27 -40.00 -6.96
C LEU A 208 -0.12 -40.39 -7.47
N LEU A 209 -0.36 -40.18 -8.77
CA LEU A 209 -1.52 -40.77 -9.43
C LEU A 209 -1.32 -42.29 -9.42
N ALA A 210 -2.24 -43.03 -8.78
CA ALA A 210 -2.24 -44.48 -8.87
C ALA A 210 -2.31 -44.86 -10.36
N THR A 211 -1.31 -45.59 -10.85
CA THR A 211 -1.37 -46.21 -12.17
C THR A 211 -2.64 -47.04 -12.22
N ALA A 212 -3.55 -46.74 -13.15
CA ALA A 212 -4.70 -47.59 -13.40
C ALA A 212 -4.17 -49.00 -13.64
N ALA A 213 -4.54 -49.94 -12.76
CA ALA A 213 -4.25 -51.35 -12.96
C ALA A 213 -5.01 -51.79 -14.22
N THR A 214 -4.26 -52.07 -15.29
CA THR A 214 -4.75 -52.75 -16.49
C THR A 214 -5.02 -54.22 -16.22
#